data_AF-A0AAU0WJP3-F1
#
_entry.id   AF-A0AAU0WJP3-F1
#
_cell.length_a   1.000
_cell.length_b   1.000
_cell.length_c   1.000
_cell.angle_alpha   90.00
_cell.angle_beta   90.00
_cell.angle_gamma   90.00
#
_symmetry.space_group_name_H-M   'P 1'
#
loop_
_entity.id
_entity.type
_entity.pdbx_description
1 polymer ?
#
loop_
_entity_poly.entity_id
_entity_poly.type
_entity_poly.pdbx_seq_one_letter_code
_entity_poly.pdbx_strand_id
1 'polypeptide(L)'
;MWAFNIASCAIGAATGALDAFIDDNRRRVSATTGAPAAQNAALHTRLAEAVTLVRDARARIPRTWDPIYADVVAGVPISAERRIQSRFEASQAVGQCLGAVTKVFEISGGAVMGSEKLSQHYLRDLMGMRNQPIAIYENQAGLYATTLFGAPVELPFTKAHIGCVL
;
A
#
# COMPACT_ATOMS: atom_id res chain seq x y z
N MET A 1 -8.83 12.03 -11.69
CA MET A 1 -8.92 11.07 -10.57
C MET A 1 -7.83 11.41 -9.57
N TRP A 2 -8.15 11.50 -8.28
CA TRP A 2 -7.20 11.91 -7.24
C TRP A 2 -6.54 10.70 -6.59
N ALA A 3 -5.21 10.70 -6.48
CA ALA A 3 -4.43 9.51 -6.08
C ALA A 3 -4.72 8.99 -4.65
N PHE A 4 -5.39 9.78 -3.79
CA PHE A 4 -5.73 9.36 -2.42
C PHE A 4 -6.64 8.16 -2.35
N ASN A 5 -7.54 8.00 -3.33
CA ASN A 5 -8.54 6.95 -3.28
C ASN A 5 -7.89 5.57 -3.39
N ILE A 6 -6.89 5.42 -4.27
CA ILE A 6 -6.14 4.17 -4.45
C ILE A 6 -5.34 3.85 -3.18
N ALA A 7 -4.64 4.84 -2.62
CA ALA A 7 -3.86 4.66 -1.39
C ALA A 7 -4.77 4.26 -0.21
N SER A 8 -5.92 4.93 -0.05
CA SER A 8 -6.87 4.65 1.03
C SER A 8 -7.46 3.25 0.90
N CYS A 9 -7.81 2.82 -0.32
CA CYS A 9 -8.29 1.45 -0.57
C CYS A 9 -7.21 0.41 -0.23
N ALA A 10 -5.96 0.63 -0.64
CA ALA A 10 -4.86 -0.29 -0.33
C ALA A 10 -4.59 -0.37 1.18
N ILE A 11 -4.61 0.75 1.89
CA ILE A 11 -4.46 0.77 3.36
C ILE A 11 -5.62 0.02 4.03
N GLY A 12 -6.85 0.20 3.56
CA GLY A 12 -8.02 -0.53 4.04
C GLY A 12 -7.89 -2.04 3.82
N ALA A 13 -7.53 -2.47 2.62
CA ALA A 13 -7.31 -3.87 2.28
C ALA A 13 -6.18 -4.49 3.12
N ALA A 14 -5.07 -3.78 3.29
CA ALA A 14 -3.97 -4.25 4.12
C ALA A 14 -4.32 -4.33 5.60
N THR A 15 -5.12 -3.38 6.11
CA THR A 15 -5.64 -3.46 7.48
C THR A 15 -6.50 -4.71 7.64
N GLY A 16 -7.45 -4.95 6.73
CA GLY A 16 -8.29 -6.16 6.76
C GLY A 16 -7.47 -7.45 6.64
N ALA A 17 -6.41 -7.46 5.83
CA ALA A 17 -5.50 -8.61 5.73
C ALA A 17 -4.78 -8.91 7.04
N LEU A 18 -4.32 -7.88 7.74
CA LEU A 18 -3.63 -8.03 9.03
C LEU A 18 -4.61 -8.50 10.13
N ASP A 19 -5.83 -7.98 10.13
CA ASP A 19 -6.87 -8.41 11.06
C ASP A 19 -7.24 -9.89 10.81
N ALA A 20 -7.45 -10.28 9.54
CA ALA A 20 -7.70 -11.66 9.15
C ALA A 20 -6.54 -12.59 9.54
N PHE A 21 -5.29 -12.15 9.34
CA PHE A 21 -4.11 -12.89 9.77
C PHE A 21 -4.08 -13.08 11.29
N ILE A 22 -4.37 -12.05 12.08
CA ILE A 22 -4.41 -12.15 13.55
C ILE A 22 -5.49 -13.15 13.98
N ASP A 23 -6.67 -13.09 13.37
CA ASP A 23 -7.79 -13.98 13.68
C ASP A 23 -7.48 -15.43 13.30
N ASP A 24 -6.92 -15.67 12.12
CA ASP A 24 -6.46 -16.98 11.66
C ASP A 24 -5.42 -17.60 12.60
N ASN A 25 -4.62 -16.78 13.28
CA ASN A 25 -3.50 -17.23 14.11
C ASN A 25 -3.79 -17.30 15.61
N ARG A 26 -4.86 -16.66 16.10
CA ARG A 26 -5.14 -16.52 17.54
C ARG A 26 -5.29 -17.87 18.25
N ARG A 27 -5.87 -18.87 17.57
CA ARG A 27 -6.07 -20.24 18.10
C ARG A 27 -5.34 -21.30 17.27
N ARG A 28 -4.52 -20.89 16.30
CA ARG A 28 -3.82 -21.82 15.41
C ARG A 28 -2.74 -22.58 16.17
N VAL A 29 -2.71 -23.88 15.98
CA VAL A 29 -1.68 -24.77 16.48
C VAL A 29 -0.92 -25.34 15.30
N SER A 30 0.41 -25.39 15.41
CA SER A 30 1.28 -25.98 14.39
C SER A 30 0.94 -27.47 14.22
N ALA A 31 0.65 -27.88 12.98
CA ALA A 31 0.41 -29.28 12.66
C ALA A 31 1.67 -30.15 12.85
N THR A 32 2.87 -29.56 12.78
CA THR A 32 4.14 -30.29 12.88
C THR A 32 4.67 -30.34 14.31
N THR A 33 4.53 -29.25 15.07
CA THR A 33 5.17 -29.11 16.39
C THR A 33 4.19 -29.10 17.55
N GLY A 34 2.88 -28.98 17.30
CA GLY A 34 1.87 -28.81 18.36
C GLY A 34 1.97 -27.48 19.11
N ALA A 35 2.91 -26.60 18.74
CA ALA A 35 3.10 -25.32 19.39
C ALA A 35 2.03 -24.30 18.94
N PRO A 36 1.50 -23.46 19.84
CA PRO A 36 0.60 -22.37 19.47
C PRO A 36 1.29 -21.35 18.54
N ALA A 37 0.65 -20.98 17.44
CA ALA A 37 1.15 -19.93 16.54
C ALA A 37 1.32 -18.59 17.29
N ALA A 38 0.44 -18.31 18.25
CA ALA A 38 0.54 -17.13 19.11
C ALA A 38 1.83 -17.05 19.95
N GLN A 39 2.61 -18.13 20.07
CA GLN A 39 3.90 -18.15 20.78
C GLN A 39 5.11 -18.18 19.81
N ASN A 40 4.86 -18.07 18.50
CA ASN A 40 5.92 -18.10 17.50
C ASN A 40 6.56 -16.72 17.32
N ALA A 41 7.79 -16.58 17.81
CA ALA A 41 8.56 -15.33 17.72
C ALA A 41 8.76 -14.84 16.28
N ALA A 42 8.90 -15.74 15.30
CA ALA A 42 9.03 -15.36 13.90
C ALA A 42 7.73 -14.72 13.35
N LEU A 43 6.56 -15.19 13.80
CA LEU A 43 5.29 -14.55 13.47
C LEU A 43 5.18 -13.16 14.11
N HIS A 44 5.62 -13.02 15.37
CA HIS A 44 5.55 -11.75 16.09
C HIS A 44 6.32 -10.62 15.40
N THR A 45 7.56 -10.88 15.00
CA THR A 45 8.40 -9.88 14.33
C THR A 45 7.78 -9.42 13.01
N ARG A 46 7.30 -10.36 12.20
CA ARG A 46 6.68 -10.06 10.89
C ARG A 46 5.37 -9.31 11.03
N LEU A 47 4.54 -9.70 12.01
CA LEU A 47 3.29 -9.00 12.31
C LEU A 47 3.55 -7.58 12.80
N ALA A 48 4.50 -7.39 13.73
CA ALA A 48 4.85 -6.08 14.27
C ALA A 48 5.35 -5.14 13.16
N GLU A 49 6.23 -5.63 12.28
CA GLU A 49 6.72 -4.89 11.12
C GLU A 49 5.57 -4.50 10.17
N ALA A 50 4.74 -5.47 9.79
CA ALA A 50 3.64 -5.23 8.85
C ALA A 50 2.59 -4.25 9.39
N VAL A 51 2.20 -4.40 10.66
CA VAL A 51 1.27 -3.47 11.33
C VAL A 51 1.85 -2.06 11.39
N THR A 52 3.13 -1.92 11.68
CA THR A 52 3.80 -0.61 11.73
C THR A 52 3.79 0.04 10.35
N LEU A 53 4.18 -0.71 9.31
CA LEU A 53 4.16 -0.21 7.94
C LEU A 53 2.77 0.23 7.49
N VAL A 54 1.71 -0.53 7.74
CA VAL A 54 0.35 -0.13 7.35
C VAL A 54 -0.12 1.11 8.12
N ARG A 55 0.21 1.21 9.41
CA ARG A 55 -0.11 2.39 10.24
C ARG A 55 0.63 3.64 9.78
N ASP A 56 1.91 3.51 9.41
CA ASP A 56 2.70 4.63 8.90
C ASP A 56 2.17 5.14 7.57
N ALA A 57 1.77 4.24 6.67
CA ALA A 57 1.12 4.61 5.42
C ALA A 57 -0.18 5.37 5.67
N ARG A 58 -0.99 4.93 6.64
CA ARG A 58 -2.22 5.62 7.07
C ARG A 58 -1.93 7.00 7.66
N ALA A 59 -0.92 7.12 8.51
CA ALA A 59 -0.54 8.38 9.16
C ALA A 59 0.03 9.40 8.17
N ARG A 60 0.58 8.95 7.04
CA ARG A 60 1.10 9.82 5.99
C ARG A 60 0.01 10.52 5.18
N ILE A 61 -1.14 9.88 4.95
CA ILE A 61 -2.25 10.45 4.15
C ILE A 61 -2.59 11.91 4.52
N PRO A 62 -2.93 12.25 5.77
CA PRO A 62 -3.30 13.62 6.12
C PRO A 62 -2.16 14.62 5.87
N ARG A 63 -0.90 14.21 6.11
CA ARG A 63 0.28 15.06 5.85
C ARG A 63 0.42 15.44 4.38
N THR A 64 -0.01 14.56 3.47
CA THR A 64 -0.01 14.79 2.03
C THR A 64 -1.21 15.64 1.60
N TRP A 65 -2.39 15.34 2.14
CA TRP A 65 -3.67 15.83 1.60
C TRP A 65 -4.19 17.09 2.28
N ASP A 66 -3.90 17.30 3.57
CA ASP A 66 -4.37 18.48 4.30
C ASP A 66 -3.85 19.78 3.66
N PRO A 67 -2.58 19.90 3.21
CA PRO A 67 -2.12 21.09 2.50
C PRO A 67 -2.83 21.30 1.16
N ILE A 68 -3.09 20.21 0.41
CA ILE A 68 -3.81 20.28 -0.87
C ILE A 68 -5.24 20.74 -0.64
N TYR A 69 -5.89 20.24 0.40
CA TYR A 69 -7.23 20.63 0.79
C TYR A 69 -7.29 22.10 1.22
N ALA A 70 -6.31 22.56 2.01
CA ALA A 70 -6.19 23.96 2.42
C ALA A 70 -6.02 24.91 1.22
N ASP A 71 -5.18 24.55 0.25
CA ASP A 71 -5.00 25.32 -0.99
C ASP A 71 -6.34 25.45 -1.75
N VAL A 72 -7.09 24.35 -1.88
CA VAL A 72 -8.42 24.33 -2.53
C VAL A 72 -9.42 25.22 -1.80
N VAL A 73 -9.50 25.12 -0.47
CA VAL A 73 -10.41 25.94 0.36
C VAL A 73 -10.07 27.43 0.25
N ALA A 74 -8.79 27.77 0.16
CA ALA A 74 -8.31 29.14 -0.01
C ALA A 74 -8.44 29.68 -1.44
N GLY A 75 -8.86 28.87 -2.41
CA GLY A 75 -8.90 29.25 -3.83
C GLY A 75 -7.51 29.38 -4.47
N VAL A 76 -6.48 28.80 -3.85
CA VAL A 76 -5.11 28.80 -4.34
C VAL A 76 -4.92 27.64 -5.33
N PRO A 77 -4.35 27.88 -6.53
CA PRO A 77 -4.02 26.79 -7.44
C PRO A 77 -3.01 25.81 -6.83
N ILE A 78 -3.35 24.51 -6.82
CA ILE A 78 -2.43 23.47 -6.35
C ILE A 78 -1.23 23.37 -7.30
N SER A 79 -0.03 23.53 -6.75
CA SER A 79 1.24 23.48 -7.49
C SER A 79 1.48 22.13 -8.19
N ALA A 80 2.31 22.13 -9.23
CA ALA A 80 2.67 20.91 -9.96
C ALA A 80 3.44 19.94 -9.05
N GLU A 81 4.34 20.45 -8.23
CA GLU A 81 5.16 19.70 -7.27
C GLU A 81 4.28 18.98 -6.25
N ARG A 82 3.28 19.67 -5.66
CA ARG A 82 2.32 19.04 -4.74
C ARG A 82 1.54 17.91 -5.41
N ARG A 83 1.11 18.12 -6.66
CA ARG A 83 0.39 17.08 -7.43
C ARG A 83 1.29 15.87 -7.68
N ILE A 84 2.54 16.07 -8.06
CA ILE A 84 3.51 14.99 -8.30
C ILE A 84 3.82 14.25 -7.01
N GLN A 85 4.14 14.97 -5.93
CA GLN A 85 4.37 14.38 -4.60
C GLN A 85 3.17 13.53 -4.16
N SER A 86 1.93 14.03 -4.30
CA SER A 86 0.74 13.30 -3.89
C SER A 86 0.55 11.98 -4.63
N ARG A 87 0.94 11.91 -5.91
CA ARG A 87 0.86 10.68 -6.72
C ARG A 87 1.96 9.69 -6.32
N PHE A 88 3.17 10.20 -6.12
CA PHE A 88 4.28 9.38 -5.64
C PHE A 88 3.95 8.75 -4.28
N GLU A 89 3.52 9.54 -3.31
CA GLU A 89 3.20 9.04 -1.97
C GLU A 89 2.02 8.07 -1.99
N ALA A 90 1.04 8.25 -2.88
CA ALA A 90 -0.01 7.27 -3.09
C ALA A 90 0.52 5.94 -3.64
N SER A 91 1.38 5.97 -4.66
CA SER A 91 1.99 4.76 -5.24
C SER A 91 2.88 4.02 -4.24
N GLN A 92 3.60 4.79 -3.41
CA GLN A 92 4.43 4.31 -2.32
C GLN A 92 3.56 3.58 -1.27
N ALA A 93 2.43 4.18 -0.88
CA ALA A 93 1.52 3.58 0.09
C ALA A 93 0.97 2.22 -0.38
N VAL A 94 0.60 2.11 -1.67
CA VAL A 94 0.14 0.84 -2.25
C VAL A 94 1.23 -0.23 -2.20
N GLY A 95 2.47 0.13 -2.59
CA GLY A 95 3.60 -0.80 -2.53
C GLY A 95 3.94 -1.26 -1.11
N GLN A 96 3.92 -0.32 -0.16
CA GLN A 96 4.16 -0.59 1.25
C GLN A 96 3.08 -1.53 1.83
N CYS A 97 1.81 -1.31 1.50
CA CYS A 97 0.70 -2.16 1.91
C CYS A 97 0.82 -3.58 1.34
N LEU A 98 1.07 -3.71 0.03
CA LEU A 98 1.28 -5.01 -0.60
C LEU A 98 2.47 -5.75 0.04
N GLY A 99 3.62 -5.10 0.19
CA GLY A 99 4.80 -5.71 0.80
C GLY A 99 4.58 -6.14 2.25
N ALA A 100 3.87 -5.34 3.05
CA ALA A 100 3.53 -5.69 4.42
C ALA A 100 2.64 -6.95 4.49
N VAL A 101 1.61 -7.03 3.64
CA VAL A 101 0.72 -8.19 3.59
C VAL A 101 1.44 -9.43 3.05
N THR A 102 2.27 -9.30 2.01
CA THR A 102 3.07 -10.42 1.50
C THR A 102 3.94 -11.03 2.59
N LYS A 103 4.62 -10.22 3.41
CA LYS A 103 5.49 -10.71 4.50
C LYS A 103 4.76 -11.56 5.53
N VAL A 104 3.51 -11.22 5.89
CA VAL A 104 2.71 -12.06 6.81
C VAL A 104 2.10 -13.25 6.09
N PHE A 105 1.78 -13.11 4.81
CA PHE A 105 1.21 -14.20 4.00
C PHE A 105 2.19 -15.36 3.83
N GLU A 106 3.48 -15.07 3.62
CA GLU A 106 4.58 -16.05 3.48
C GLU A 106 4.69 -17.00 4.69
N ILE A 107 4.17 -16.61 5.86
CA ILE A 107 4.25 -17.37 7.12
C ILE A 107 2.87 -17.84 7.63
N SER A 108 1.81 -17.65 6.84
CA SER A 108 0.44 -18.05 7.18
C SER A 108 0.19 -19.55 7.08
N GLY A 109 1.07 -20.30 6.42
CA GLY A 109 0.94 -21.74 6.19
C GLY A 109 -0.14 -22.10 5.16
N GLY A 110 -0.13 -23.35 4.68
CA GLY A 110 -0.93 -23.76 3.51
C GLY A 110 -2.45 -23.60 3.66
N ALA A 111 -2.98 -23.70 4.89
CA ALA A 111 -4.42 -23.51 5.14
C ALA A 111 -4.94 -22.11 4.76
N VAL A 112 -4.06 -21.11 4.63
CA VAL A 112 -4.42 -19.75 4.18
C VAL A 112 -4.97 -19.73 2.76
N MET A 113 -4.72 -20.78 1.96
CA MET A 113 -5.19 -20.91 0.59
C MET A 113 -6.65 -21.35 0.47
N GLY A 114 -7.32 -21.65 1.60
CA GLY A 114 -8.75 -21.94 1.61
C GLY A 114 -9.57 -20.81 0.99
N SER A 115 -10.61 -21.14 0.23
CA SER A 115 -11.48 -20.15 -0.42
C SER A 115 -12.28 -19.32 0.59
N GLU A 116 -12.44 -19.84 1.82
CA GLU A 116 -13.05 -19.15 2.95
C GLU A 116 -12.10 -18.14 3.65
N LYS A 117 -10.80 -18.18 3.33
CA LYS A 117 -9.79 -17.35 3.98
C LYS A 117 -9.73 -15.95 3.37
N LEU A 118 -10.15 -14.97 4.16
CA LEU A 118 -10.07 -13.56 3.78
C LEU A 118 -8.63 -13.08 3.53
N SER A 119 -7.65 -13.65 4.24
CA SER A 119 -6.23 -13.32 4.10
C SER A 119 -5.73 -13.41 2.65
N GLN A 120 -6.11 -14.45 1.89
CA GLN A 120 -5.74 -14.56 0.47
C GLN A 120 -6.58 -13.68 -0.46
N HIS A 121 -7.81 -13.29 -0.05
CA HIS A 121 -8.64 -12.35 -0.81
C HIS A 121 -7.99 -10.98 -0.84
N TYR A 122 -7.64 -10.46 0.34
CA TYR A 122 -7.00 -9.15 0.45
C TYR A 122 -5.65 -9.08 -0.25
N LEU A 123 -4.84 -10.15 -0.20
CA LEU A 123 -3.57 -10.17 -0.93
C LEU A 123 -3.79 -10.03 -2.45
N ARG A 124 -4.73 -10.79 -3.01
CA ARG A 124 -5.06 -10.69 -4.45
C ARG A 124 -5.62 -9.33 -4.81
N ASP A 125 -6.46 -8.76 -3.96
CA ASP A 125 -7.01 -7.41 -4.16
C ASP A 125 -5.88 -6.37 -4.19
N LEU A 126 -4.92 -6.45 -3.26
CA LEU A 126 -3.73 -5.58 -3.24
C LEU A 126 -2.86 -5.75 -4.49
N MET A 127 -2.66 -6.98 -4.95
CA MET A 127 -1.97 -7.24 -6.22
C MET A 127 -2.71 -6.59 -7.38
N GLY A 128 -4.05 -6.70 -7.42
CA GLY A 128 -4.88 -6.01 -8.42
C GLY A 128 -4.73 -4.49 -8.36
N MET A 129 -4.81 -3.91 -7.16
CA MET A 129 -4.65 -2.46 -6.95
C MET A 129 -3.27 -1.97 -7.40
N ARG A 130 -2.22 -2.76 -7.22
CA ARG A 130 -0.85 -2.42 -7.65
C ARG A 130 -0.71 -2.27 -9.17
N ASN A 131 -1.59 -2.89 -9.96
CA ASN A 131 -1.59 -2.77 -11.42
C ASN A 131 -2.27 -1.48 -11.92
N GLN A 132 -2.85 -0.68 -11.04
CA GLN A 132 -3.43 0.61 -11.43
C GLN A 132 -2.29 1.56 -11.89
N PRO A 133 -2.39 2.29 -13.01
CA PRO A 133 -1.28 3.10 -13.57
C PRO A 133 -0.66 4.16 -12.64
N ILE A 134 -1.45 4.74 -11.74
CA ILE A 134 -1.03 5.69 -10.68
C ILE A 134 -0.34 4.95 -9.52
N ALA A 135 -0.62 3.66 -9.31
CA ALA A 135 0.02 2.82 -8.31
C ALA A 135 1.37 2.24 -8.74
N ILE A 136 1.75 2.41 -10.01
CA ILE A 136 3.07 2.00 -10.52
C ILE A 136 4.12 2.93 -9.96
N TYR A 137 4.94 2.37 -9.07
CA TYR A 137 5.90 3.13 -8.28
C TYR A 137 6.96 3.78 -9.15
N GLU A 138 7.50 3.05 -10.12
CA GLU A 138 8.60 3.46 -10.98
C GLU A 138 8.22 4.74 -11.76
N ASN A 139 6.98 4.79 -12.26
CA ASN A 139 6.45 5.95 -12.97
C ASN A 139 6.36 7.18 -12.07
N GLN A 140 5.81 7.03 -10.85
CA GLN A 140 5.62 8.18 -9.96
C GLN A 140 6.92 8.61 -9.27
N ALA A 141 7.80 7.66 -8.95
CA ALA A 141 9.10 7.90 -8.33
C ALA A 141 10.03 8.66 -9.28
N GLY A 142 10.04 8.31 -10.57
CA GLY A 142 10.80 9.04 -11.58
C GLY A 142 10.39 10.50 -11.66
N LEU A 143 9.08 10.78 -11.74
CA LEU A 143 8.55 12.15 -11.77
C LEU A 143 8.91 12.93 -10.50
N TYR A 144 8.75 12.29 -9.34
CA TYR A 144 9.07 12.92 -8.07
C TYR A 144 10.56 13.23 -7.96
N ALA A 145 11.45 12.29 -8.32
CA ALA A 145 12.89 12.54 -8.34
C ALA A 145 13.26 13.70 -9.28
N THR A 146 12.67 13.76 -10.48
CA THR A 146 12.89 14.87 -11.42
C THR A 146 12.48 16.22 -10.81
N THR A 147 11.38 16.29 -10.06
CA THR A 147 11.01 17.53 -9.33
C THR A 147 12.04 17.93 -8.29
N LEU A 148 12.62 16.97 -7.56
CA LEU A 148 13.63 17.24 -6.53
C LEU A 148 14.94 17.79 -7.12
N PHE A 149 15.26 17.43 -8.37
CA PHE A 149 16.39 17.99 -9.10
C PHE A 149 16.11 19.35 -9.75
N GLY A 150 14.87 19.86 -9.70
CA GLY A 150 14.48 21.10 -10.37
C GLY A 150 14.46 20.99 -11.90
N ALA A 151 14.46 19.78 -12.44
CA ALA A 151 14.41 19.54 -13.87
C ALA A 151 12.98 19.70 -14.41
N PRO A 152 12.79 20.06 -15.69
CA PRO A 152 11.47 20.15 -16.29
C PRO A 152 10.77 18.79 -16.25
N VAL A 153 9.56 18.75 -15.68
CA VAL A 153 8.75 17.54 -15.59
C VAL A 153 7.70 17.53 -16.67
N GLU A 154 7.74 16.53 -17.54
CA GLU A 154 6.62 16.19 -18.40
C GLU A 154 5.62 15.32 -17.63
N LEU A 155 4.35 15.74 -17.58
CA LEU A 155 3.33 14.97 -16.88
C LEU A 155 3.00 13.69 -17.67
N PRO A 156 2.84 12.54 -16.99
CA PRO A 156 2.80 11.20 -17.60
C PRO A 156 1.50 10.87 -18.34
N PHE A 157 0.64 11.86 -18.62
CA PHE A 157 -0.62 11.65 -19.35
C PHE A 157 -0.56 12.13 -20.80
N THR A 158 0.64 12.28 -21.35
CA THR A 158 0.84 12.35 -22.80
C THR A 158 0.74 10.94 -23.39
N LYS A 159 0.23 10.81 -24.63
CA LYS A 159 0.06 9.51 -25.32
C LYS A 159 1.33 8.64 -25.30
N ALA A 160 2.51 9.25 -25.28
CA ALA A 160 3.80 8.56 -25.26
C ALA A 160 4.04 7.74 -23.98
N HIS A 161 3.46 8.13 -22.83
CA HIS A 161 3.71 7.48 -21.54
C HIS A 161 2.67 6.39 -21.19
N ILE A 162 1.50 6.41 -21.81
CA ILE A 162 0.44 5.42 -21.58
C ILE A 162 0.73 4.09 -22.30
N GLY A 163 1.46 4.13 -23.42
CA GLY A 163 1.68 2.98 -24.31
C GLY A 163 2.53 1.83 -23.74
N CYS A 164 3.11 1.96 -22.54
CA CYS A 164 3.92 0.91 -21.91
C CYS A 164 3.28 0.27 -20.68
N VAL A 165 2.03 0.63 -20.35
CA VAL A 165 1.38 0.25 -19.08
C VAL A 165 -0.01 -0.39 -19.28
N LEU A 166 -0.58 -0.32 -20.48
CA LEU A 166 -1.81 -1.00 -20.87
C LEU A 166 -1.51 -2.06 -21.92
#